data_AF-R6TLQ3-F1
#
_entry.id   AF-R6TLQ3-F1
#
_cell.length_a   1.000
_cell.length_b   1.000
_cell.length_c   1.000
_cell.angle_alpha   90.00
_cell.angle_beta   90.00
_cell.angle_gamma   90.00
#
_symmetry.space_group_name_H-M   'P 1'
#
loop_
_entity.id
_entity.type
_entity.pdbx_description
1 polymer ?
#
loop_
_entity_poly.entity_id
_entity_poly.type
_entity_poly.pdbx_seq_one_letter_code
_entity_poly.pdbx_strand_id
1 'polypeptide(L)'
;MRKFGLCKKGGLYECQYCGLKYSPEEISNLYKIRIDNSDKINNLLKLARQAKRNNNWEKCAQYYEMVMIEDSENWEASFYADFSGVVGFSGKKASLIYSVISNALDTTLPLIRDTVPDQTEQENAVLEIAQDIFDLTKRLNTDVDTYSSANSVLYVINTLYVTGNKIESVFPDNANYETLIADLWKSGVKIHFSILDYITDTKNAKAIIQSYSNKIKQYDEDYECPKFKPAFVTSLKKLFNK
;
A
#
# COMPACT_ATOMS: atom_id res chain seq x y z
N MET A 1 16.86 -31.29 9.56
CA MET A 1 16.61 -31.23 8.10
C MET A 1 16.75 -32.62 7.50
N ARG A 2 15.65 -33.36 7.30
CA ARG A 2 15.60 -34.62 6.55
C ARG A 2 14.92 -34.32 5.21
N LYS A 3 15.66 -33.97 4.16
CA LYS A 3 15.01 -33.62 2.88
C LYS A 3 15.41 -34.43 1.64
N PHE A 4 16.44 -35.29 1.64
CA PHE A 4 16.79 -35.99 0.40
C PHE A 4 17.29 -37.45 0.50
N GLY A 5 17.27 -38.09 1.66
CA GLY A 5 17.67 -39.51 1.76
C GLY A 5 19.07 -39.81 1.18
N LEU A 6 20.02 -38.89 1.34
CA LEU A 6 21.40 -39.03 0.85
C LEU A 6 22.33 -39.28 2.03
N CYS A 7 23.25 -40.24 1.88
CA CYS A 7 24.26 -40.56 2.90
C CYS A 7 25.67 -40.45 2.33
N LYS A 8 26.60 -39.86 3.09
CA LYS A 8 28.00 -39.73 2.67
C LYS A 8 28.75 -41.03 2.95
N LYS A 9 29.30 -41.68 1.92
CA LYS A 9 30.11 -42.90 2.00
C LYS A 9 31.32 -42.79 1.08
N GLY A 10 32.53 -42.95 1.61
CA GLY A 10 33.76 -43.02 0.81
C GLY A 10 34.02 -41.79 -0.07
N GLY A 11 33.62 -40.59 0.38
CA GLY A 11 33.79 -39.35 -0.38
C GLY A 11 32.68 -39.00 -1.37
N LEU A 12 31.73 -39.91 -1.61
CA LEU A 12 30.54 -39.70 -2.45
C LEU A 12 29.26 -39.64 -1.59
N TYR A 13 28.19 -39.07 -2.15
CA TYR A 13 26.85 -39.10 -1.58
C TYR A 13 26.00 -40.16 -2.29
N GLU A 14 25.39 -41.07 -1.53
CA GLU A 14 24.60 -42.19 -2.06
C GLU A 14 23.12 -42.02 -1.69
N CYS A 15 22.23 -42.09 -2.70
CA CYS A 15 20.79 -42.09 -2.49
C CYS A 15 20.34 -43.39 -1.82
N GLN A 16 19.71 -43.28 -0.66
CA GLN A 16 19.24 -44.41 0.14
C GLN A 16 18.08 -45.18 -0.50
N TYR A 17 17.45 -44.64 -1.54
CA TYR A 17 16.31 -45.27 -2.22
C TYR A 17 16.69 -45.99 -3.51
N CYS A 18 17.57 -45.41 -4.32
CA CYS A 18 17.95 -45.98 -5.62
C CYS A 18 19.43 -46.37 -5.74
N GLY A 19 20.27 -46.05 -4.75
CA GLY A 19 21.69 -46.39 -4.75
C GLY A 19 22.56 -45.56 -5.71
N LEU A 20 21.98 -44.56 -6.41
CA LEU A 20 22.76 -43.68 -7.27
C LEU A 20 23.75 -42.85 -6.43
N LYS A 21 24.99 -42.76 -6.92
CA LYS A 21 26.08 -42.08 -6.24
C LYS A 21 26.37 -40.76 -6.95
N TYR A 22 26.55 -39.71 -6.15
CA TYR A 22 26.87 -38.38 -6.60
C TYR A 22 28.19 -37.93 -5.96
N SER A 23 29.03 -37.29 -6.76
CA SER A 23 30.16 -36.53 -6.24
C SER A 23 29.67 -35.33 -5.41
N PRO A 24 30.51 -34.79 -4.51
CA PRO A 24 30.21 -33.54 -3.81
C PRO A 24 29.89 -32.39 -4.76
N GLU A 25 30.52 -32.37 -5.94
CA GLU A 25 30.33 -31.35 -6.97
C GLU A 25 28.97 -31.50 -7.65
N GLU A 26 28.54 -32.72 -7.99
CA GLU A 26 27.19 -33.00 -8.52
C GLU A 26 26.10 -32.67 -7.51
N ILE A 27 26.31 -32.95 -6.22
CA ILE A 27 25.38 -32.55 -5.15
C ILE A 27 25.32 -31.03 -5.03
N SER A 28 26.47 -30.35 -5.04
CA SER A 28 26.53 -28.89 -5.10
C SER A 28 25.78 -28.35 -6.33
N ASN A 29 25.92 -29.01 -7.48
CA ASN A 29 25.23 -28.61 -8.70
C ASN A 29 23.72 -28.87 -8.62
N LEU A 30 23.29 -29.97 -8.00
CA LEU A 30 21.87 -30.25 -7.70
C LEU A 30 21.27 -29.19 -6.76
N TYR A 31 22.01 -28.74 -5.75
CA TYR A 31 21.59 -27.62 -4.89
C TYR A 31 21.60 -26.26 -5.62
N LYS A 32 22.36 -26.13 -6.70
CA LYS A 32 22.37 -24.97 -7.58
C LYS A 32 21.29 -25.01 -8.66
N ILE A 33 20.53 -26.09 -8.79
CA ILE A 33 19.36 -26.14 -9.68
C ILE A 33 18.26 -25.29 -9.04
N ARG A 34 18.28 -23.98 -9.33
CA ARG A 34 17.08 -23.15 -9.26
C ARG A 34 16.16 -23.65 -10.36
N ILE A 35 15.00 -24.20 -10.00
CA ILE A 35 13.95 -24.46 -11.00
C ILE A 35 13.55 -23.08 -11.52
N ASP A 36 13.80 -22.85 -12.81
CA ASP A 36 13.37 -21.63 -13.46
C ASP A 36 11.84 -21.63 -13.58
N ASN A 37 11.20 -20.90 -12.68
CA ASN A 37 9.76 -20.73 -12.65
C ASN A 37 9.30 -19.47 -13.39
N SER A 38 10.16 -18.83 -14.19
CA SER A 38 9.84 -17.55 -14.86
C SER A 38 8.58 -17.64 -15.72
N ASP A 39 8.41 -18.71 -16.49
CA ASP A 39 7.20 -18.92 -17.30
C ASP A 39 5.94 -19.08 -16.44
N LYS A 40 6.06 -19.78 -15.31
CA LYS A 40 4.97 -19.96 -14.35
C LYS A 40 4.60 -18.62 -13.71
N ILE A 41 5.57 -17.85 -13.23
CA ILE A 41 5.38 -16.53 -12.63
C ILE A 41 4.73 -15.59 -13.66
N ASN A 42 5.24 -15.54 -14.88
CA ASN A 42 4.69 -14.72 -15.96
C ASN A 42 3.22 -15.08 -16.29
N ASN A 43 2.89 -16.37 -16.28
CA ASN A 43 1.51 -16.82 -16.50
C ASN A 43 0.60 -16.45 -15.31
N LEU A 44 1.06 -16.61 -14.07
CA LEU A 44 0.31 -16.21 -12.88
C LEU A 44 0.07 -14.70 -12.85
N LEU A 45 1.08 -13.87 -13.14
CA LEU A 45 0.94 -12.42 -13.24
C LEU A 45 -0.06 -12.00 -14.31
N LYS A 46 -0.04 -12.65 -15.50
CA LYS A 46 -1.04 -12.39 -16.55
C LYS A 46 -2.46 -12.68 -16.07
N LEU A 47 -2.67 -13.79 -15.38
CA LEU A 47 -3.97 -14.17 -14.82
C LEU A 47 -4.41 -13.20 -13.71
N ALA A 48 -3.50 -12.80 -12.83
CA ALA A 48 -3.75 -11.84 -11.76
C ALA A 48 -4.18 -10.46 -12.32
N ARG A 49 -3.38 -9.90 -13.24
CA ARG A 49 -3.68 -8.63 -13.92
C ARG A 49 -4.99 -8.70 -14.72
N GLN A 50 -5.32 -9.83 -15.33
CA GLN A 50 -6.61 -10.04 -15.99
C GLN A 50 -7.77 -10.05 -14.99
N ALA A 51 -7.60 -10.73 -13.84
CA ALA A 51 -8.60 -10.74 -12.78
C ALA A 51 -8.84 -9.32 -12.22
N LYS A 52 -7.77 -8.55 -11.97
CA LYS A 52 -7.83 -7.11 -11.60
C LYS A 52 -8.66 -6.31 -12.59
N ARG A 53 -8.35 -6.37 -13.90
CA ARG A 53 -9.10 -5.66 -14.97
C ARG A 53 -10.58 -6.04 -15.04
N ASN A 54 -10.91 -7.27 -14.67
CA ASN A 54 -12.28 -7.78 -14.64
C ASN A 54 -12.98 -7.56 -13.29
N ASN A 55 -12.37 -6.81 -12.35
CA ASN A 55 -12.85 -6.62 -10.98
C ASN A 55 -13.07 -7.93 -10.20
N ASN A 56 -12.41 -9.02 -10.60
CA ASN A 56 -12.45 -10.29 -9.88
C ASN A 56 -11.35 -10.32 -8.82
N TRP A 57 -11.59 -9.58 -7.74
CA TRP A 57 -10.61 -9.35 -6.68
C TRP A 57 -10.23 -10.61 -5.90
N GLU A 58 -11.15 -11.58 -5.77
CA GLU A 58 -10.86 -12.87 -5.14
C GLU A 58 -9.81 -13.66 -5.93
N LYS A 59 -10.01 -13.83 -7.25
CA LYS A 59 -9.01 -14.50 -8.10
C LYS A 59 -7.72 -13.69 -8.21
N CYS A 60 -7.84 -12.36 -8.21
CA CYS A 60 -6.69 -11.46 -8.21
C CYS A 60 -5.79 -11.73 -7.01
N ALA A 61 -6.34 -11.75 -5.79
CA ALA A 61 -5.62 -12.09 -4.57
C ALA A 61 -4.97 -13.47 -4.67
N GLN A 62 -5.73 -14.51 -5.03
CA GLN A 62 -5.24 -15.88 -5.14
C GLN A 62 -4.04 -16.00 -6.09
N TYR A 63 -4.11 -15.40 -7.28
CA TYR A 63 -3.00 -15.47 -8.23
C TYR A 63 -1.76 -14.70 -7.76
N TYR A 64 -1.92 -13.54 -7.12
CA TYR A 64 -0.79 -12.82 -6.53
C TYR A 64 -0.18 -13.55 -5.33
N GLU A 65 -0.97 -14.19 -4.47
CA GLU A 65 -0.47 -15.08 -3.41
C GLU A 65 0.35 -16.24 -3.99
N MET A 66 -0.08 -16.83 -5.11
CA MET A 66 0.68 -17.86 -5.80
C MET A 66 1.99 -17.33 -6.38
N VAL A 67 2.03 -16.08 -6.88
CA VAL A 67 3.29 -15.45 -7.29
C VAL A 67 4.22 -15.29 -6.10
N MET A 68 3.73 -14.82 -4.95
CA MET A 68 4.54 -14.63 -3.73
C MET A 68 5.20 -15.91 -3.22
N ILE A 69 4.59 -17.09 -3.46
CA ILE A 69 5.18 -18.39 -3.12
C ILE A 69 6.39 -18.70 -4.01
N GLU A 70 6.35 -18.28 -5.28
CA GLU A 70 7.38 -18.54 -6.28
C GLU A 70 8.48 -17.46 -6.30
N ASP A 71 8.09 -16.21 -6.07
CA ASP A 71 8.93 -15.02 -6.07
C ASP A 71 8.43 -14.04 -4.99
N SER A 72 9.04 -14.11 -3.82
CA SER A 72 8.71 -13.25 -2.68
C SER A 72 9.21 -11.81 -2.84
N GLU A 73 10.04 -11.52 -3.85
CA GLU A 73 10.56 -10.18 -4.13
C GLU A 73 9.75 -9.45 -5.21
N ASN A 74 8.66 -10.07 -5.69
CA ASN A 74 7.75 -9.47 -6.64
C ASN A 74 6.90 -8.38 -5.98
N TRP A 75 7.25 -7.11 -6.19
CA TRP A 75 6.54 -5.98 -5.56
C TRP A 75 5.05 -5.94 -5.90
N GLU A 76 4.70 -6.28 -7.15
CA GLU A 76 3.32 -6.24 -7.63
C GLU A 76 2.48 -7.26 -6.84
N ALA A 77 2.99 -8.48 -6.70
CA ALA A 77 2.33 -9.51 -5.91
C ALA A 77 2.28 -9.18 -4.42
N SER A 78 3.36 -8.60 -3.88
CA SER A 78 3.44 -8.15 -2.48
C SER A 78 2.32 -7.17 -2.14
N PHE A 79 2.03 -6.22 -3.01
CA PHE A 79 0.95 -5.26 -2.79
C PHE A 79 -0.43 -5.83 -3.10
N TYR A 80 -0.60 -6.42 -4.28
CA TYR A 80 -1.93 -6.76 -4.77
C TYR A 80 -2.52 -8.01 -4.13
N ALA A 81 -1.73 -8.88 -3.48
CA ALA A 81 -2.28 -9.94 -2.64
C ALA A 81 -3.15 -9.35 -1.51
N ASP A 82 -2.62 -8.37 -0.78
CA ASP A 82 -3.31 -7.71 0.33
C ASP A 82 -4.39 -6.74 -0.16
N PHE A 83 -4.06 -5.87 -1.13
CA PHE A 83 -4.99 -4.85 -1.64
C PHE A 83 -6.26 -5.48 -2.22
N SER A 84 -6.14 -6.56 -2.99
CA SER A 84 -7.28 -7.26 -3.57
C SER A 84 -8.20 -7.86 -2.50
N GLY A 85 -7.66 -8.22 -1.34
CA GLY A 85 -8.44 -8.72 -0.20
C GLY A 85 -9.38 -7.68 0.43
N VAL A 86 -9.13 -6.38 0.22
CA VAL A 86 -9.88 -5.30 0.87
C VAL A 86 -10.58 -4.32 -0.08
N VAL A 87 -10.17 -4.26 -1.35
CA VAL A 87 -10.70 -3.29 -2.33
C VAL A 87 -12.22 -3.39 -2.55
N GLY A 88 -12.81 -4.57 -2.36
CA GLY A 88 -14.26 -4.80 -2.46
C GLY A 88 -15.06 -4.46 -1.20
N PHE A 89 -14.41 -4.10 -0.08
CA PHE A 89 -15.12 -3.80 1.17
C PHE A 89 -15.84 -2.45 1.12
N SER A 90 -16.94 -2.33 1.86
CA SER A 90 -17.63 -1.04 2.08
C SER A 90 -16.94 -0.20 3.14
N GLY A 91 -17.33 1.07 3.25
CA GLY A 91 -16.81 2.01 4.24
C GLY A 91 -16.97 1.59 5.70
N LYS A 92 -17.88 0.65 6.00
CA LYS A 92 -18.05 0.08 7.36
C LYS A 92 -16.78 -0.64 7.86
N LYS A 93 -15.92 -1.09 6.94
CA LYS A 93 -14.63 -1.73 7.26
C LYS A 93 -13.44 -0.79 7.05
N ALA A 94 -13.64 0.53 7.02
CA ALA A 94 -12.57 1.49 6.71
C ALA A 94 -11.34 1.36 7.64
N SER A 95 -11.52 1.01 8.91
CA SER A 95 -10.40 0.76 9.83
C SER A 95 -9.53 -0.42 9.41
N LEU A 96 -10.16 -1.53 8.99
CA LEU A 96 -9.47 -2.71 8.47
C LEU A 96 -8.77 -2.39 7.15
N ILE A 97 -9.47 -1.71 6.23
CA ILE A 97 -8.91 -1.28 4.94
C ILE A 97 -7.64 -0.43 5.18
N TYR A 98 -7.72 0.56 6.06
CA TYR A 98 -6.57 1.39 6.44
C TYR A 98 -5.40 0.54 6.96
N SER A 99 -5.66 -0.39 7.89
CA SER A 99 -4.59 -1.22 8.46
C SER A 99 -3.90 -2.10 7.42
N VAL A 100 -4.67 -2.73 6.52
CA VAL A 100 -4.13 -3.60 5.47
C VAL A 100 -3.31 -2.79 4.48
N ILE A 101 -3.84 -1.68 3.98
CA ILE A 101 -3.11 -0.82 3.02
C ILE A 101 -1.84 -0.26 3.66
N SER A 102 -1.92 0.22 4.90
CA SER A 102 -0.75 0.70 5.63
C SER A 102 0.33 -0.38 5.70
N ASN A 103 0.00 -1.59 6.14
CA ASN A 103 0.98 -2.67 6.26
C ASN A 103 1.54 -3.11 4.89
N ALA A 104 0.69 -3.19 3.86
CA ALA A 104 1.12 -3.51 2.50
C ALA A 104 2.13 -2.49 1.97
N LEU A 105 1.95 -1.19 2.27
CA LEU A 105 2.90 -0.14 1.91
C LEU A 105 4.23 -0.23 2.66
N ASP A 106 4.22 -0.62 3.95
CA ASP A 106 5.48 -0.80 4.72
C ASP A 106 6.37 -1.88 4.12
N THR A 107 5.77 -2.91 3.53
CA THR A 107 6.50 -4.00 2.88
C THR A 107 6.86 -3.66 1.44
N THR A 108 5.90 -3.13 0.68
CA THR A 108 6.03 -3.01 -0.79
C THR A 108 6.91 -1.84 -1.20
N LEU A 109 6.78 -0.66 -0.57
CA LEU A 109 7.54 0.51 -1.02
C LEU A 109 9.07 0.31 -0.87
N PRO A 110 9.60 -0.22 0.26
CA PRO A 110 11.01 -0.57 0.34
C PRO A 110 11.41 -1.65 -0.66
N LEU A 111 10.53 -2.63 -0.90
CA LEU A 111 10.79 -3.67 -1.90
C LEU A 111 10.96 -3.07 -3.30
N ILE A 112 10.07 -2.16 -3.73
CA ILE A 112 10.20 -1.43 -5.00
C ILE A 112 11.53 -0.66 -5.06
N ARG A 113 11.87 0.06 -3.99
CA ARG A 113 13.13 0.81 -3.91
C ARG A 113 14.35 -0.10 -4.09
N ASP A 114 14.33 -1.28 -3.48
CA ASP A 114 15.48 -2.15 -3.38
C ASP A 114 15.63 -3.11 -4.57
N THR A 115 14.52 -3.45 -5.26
CA THR A 115 14.53 -4.48 -6.32
C THR A 115 14.21 -3.97 -7.73
N VAL A 116 13.65 -2.76 -7.88
CA VAL A 116 13.39 -2.16 -9.20
C VAL A 116 14.50 -1.16 -9.55
N PRO A 117 15.45 -1.53 -10.43
CA PRO A 117 16.65 -0.72 -10.68
C PRO A 117 16.40 0.46 -11.62
N ASP A 118 15.40 0.36 -12.50
CA ASP A 118 15.05 1.45 -13.42
C ASP A 118 14.16 2.47 -12.70
N GLN A 119 14.61 3.72 -12.71
CA GLN A 119 13.94 4.82 -12.01
C GLN A 119 12.54 5.08 -12.57
N THR A 120 12.33 4.93 -13.88
CA THR A 120 11.04 5.16 -14.52
C THR A 120 10.06 4.03 -14.17
N GLU A 121 10.53 2.78 -14.17
CA GLU A 121 9.74 1.63 -13.72
C GLU A 121 9.37 1.72 -12.25
N GLN A 122 10.30 2.16 -11.40
CA GLN A 122 10.07 2.42 -9.97
C GLN A 122 8.99 3.48 -9.77
N GLU A 123 9.06 4.58 -10.50
CA GLU A 123 8.05 5.64 -10.48
C GLU A 123 6.68 5.16 -10.94
N ASN A 124 6.62 4.42 -12.05
CA ASN A 124 5.38 3.85 -12.54
C ASN A 124 4.74 2.89 -11.53
N ALA A 125 5.53 2.05 -10.85
CA ALA A 125 5.04 1.14 -9.82
C ALA A 125 4.43 1.89 -8.63
N VAL A 126 5.12 2.92 -8.12
CA VAL A 126 4.62 3.74 -7.00
C VAL A 126 3.38 4.52 -7.41
N LEU A 127 3.35 5.09 -8.62
CA LEU A 127 2.20 5.80 -9.16
C LEU A 127 0.99 4.88 -9.31
N GLU A 128 1.18 3.66 -9.80
CA GLU A 128 0.09 2.67 -9.94
C GLU A 128 -0.54 2.36 -8.58
N ILE A 129 0.28 2.06 -7.57
CA ILE A 129 -0.17 1.78 -6.20
C ILE A 129 -0.93 2.98 -5.62
N ALA A 130 -0.36 4.18 -5.74
CA ALA A 130 -0.95 5.39 -5.19
C ALA A 130 -2.30 5.71 -5.86
N GLN A 131 -2.39 5.53 -7.18
CA GLN A 131 -3.61 5.74 -7.95
C GLN A 131 -4.71 4.74 -7.56
N ASP A 132 -4.39 3.45 -7.41
CA ASP A 132 -5.36 2.44 -6.99
C ASP A 132 -5.87 2.68 -5.56
N ILE A 133 -5.00 3.11 -4.65
CA ILE A 133 -5.40 3.53 -3.30
C ILE A 133 -6.29 4.79 -3.37
N PHE A 134 -5.92 5.76 -4.20
CA PHE A 134 -6.71 6.98 -4.40
C PHE A 134 -8.11 6.66 -4.91
N ASP A 135 -8.25 5.80 -5.93
CA ASP A 135 -9.54 5.41 -6.47
C ASP A 135 -10.38 4.61 -5.46
N LEU A 136 -9.75 3.75 -4.67
CA LEU A 136 -10.41 3.08 -3.55
C LEU A 136 -10.93 4.10 -2.52
N THR A 137 -10.11 5.05 -2.09
CA THR A 137 -10.53 6.07 -1.09
C THR A 137 -11.62 6.98 -1.64
N LYS A 138 -11.57 7.34 -2.93
CA LYS A 138 -12.61 8.08 -3.63
C LYS A 138 -13.93 7.32 -3.62
N ARG A 139 -13.92 6.03 -3.99
CA ARG A 139 -15.10 5.16 -3.94
C ARG A 139 -15.68 5.10 -2.52
N LEU A 140 -14.84 4.82 -1.53
CA LEU A 140 -15.26 4.75 -0.13
C LEU A 140 -15.83 6.09 0.34
N ASN A 141 -15.25 7.22 -0.06
CA ASN A 141 -15.75 8.54 0.30
C ASN A 141 -17.07 8.92 -0.40
N THR A 142 -17.50 8.20 -1.44
CA THR A 142 -18.82 8.36 -2.07
C THR A 142 -19.84 7.33 -1.59
N ASP A 143 -19.39 6.30 -0.88
CA ASP A 143 -20.26 5.26 -0.32
C ASP A 143 -21.07 5.82 0.85
N VAL A 144 -22.40 5.79 0.72
CA VAL A 144 -23.36 6.29 1.73
C VAL A 144 -23.17 5.57 3.07
N ASP A 145 -22.74 4.30 3.03
CA ASP A 145 -22.45 3.53 4.24
C ASP A 145 -21.22 4.06 5.01
N THR A 146 -20.29 4.77 4.36
CA THR A 146 -19.12 5.38 5.02
C THR A 146 -19.53 6.54 5.90
N TYR A 147 -20.49 7.37 5.45
CA TYR A 147 -21.00 8.50 6.22
C TYR A 147 -21.89 8.11 7.40
N SER A 148 -22.19 6.82 7.57
CA SER A 148 -22.87 6.33 8.77
C SER A 148 -22.08 6.65 10.06
N SER A 149 -20.76 6.86 9.98
CA SER A 149 -19.98 7.43 11.08
C SER A 149 -18.81 8.30 10.61
N ALA A 150 -18.60 9.44 11.27
CA ALA A 150 -17.46 10.31 10.98
C ALA A 150 -16.10 9.61 11.21
N ASN A 151 -16.05 8.61 12.11
CA ASN A 151 -14.86 7.81 12.36
C ASN A 151 -14.45 6.96 11.15
N SER A 152 -15.41 6.39 10.41
CA SER A 152 -15.10 5.65 9.18
C SER A 152 -14.46 6.55 8.13
N VAL A 153 -14.97 7.78 7.98
CA VAL A 153 -14.38 8.77 7.05
C VAL A 153 -12.97 9.16 7.48
N LEU A 154 -12.69 9.28 8.79
CA LEU A 154 -11.33 9.55 9.29
C LEU A 154 -10.33 8.45 8.88
N TYR A 155 -10.73 7.17 8.85
CA TYR A 155 -9.85 6.12 8.33
C TYR A 155 -9.57 6.28 6.83
N VAL A 156 -10.57 6.68 6.03
CA VAL A 156 -10.36 6.97 4.59
C VAL A 156 -9.39 8.13 4.40
N ILE A 157 -9.54 9.21 5.18
CA ILE A 157 -8.62 10.35 5.20
C ILE A 157 -7.21 9.90 5.59
N ASN A 158 -7.08 9.09 6.64
CA ASN A 158 -5.80 8.60 7.13
C ASN A 158 -5.09 7.68 6.13
N THR A 159 -5.84 6.94 5.30
CA THR A 159 -5.25 6.16 4.20
C THR A 159 -4.54 7.09 3.20
N LEU A 160 -5.16 8.20 2.79
CA LEU A 160 -4.51 9.17 1.89
C LEU A 160 -3.24 9.78 2.52
N TYR A 161 -3.35 10.20 3.77
CA TYR A 161 -2.22 10.78 4.50
C TYR A 161 -1.06 9.80 4.67
N VAL A 162 -1.35 8.57 5.07
CA VAL A 162 -0.32 7.57 5.32
C VAL A 162 0.36 7.14 4.03
N THR A 163 -0.37 7.04 2.91
CA THR A 163 0.24 6.74 1.60
C THR A 163 1.28 7.79 1.24
N GLY A 164 0.94 9.08 1.30
CA GLY A 164 1.90 10.15 1.01
C GLY A 164 3.09 10.15 1.97
N ASN A 165 2.86 9.96 3.27
CA ASN A 165 3.94 9.91 4.27
C ASN A 165 4.91 8.73 4.05
N LYS A 166 4.40 7.57 3.65
CA LYS A 166 5.25 6.39 3.42
C LYS A 166 6.05 6.51 2.14
N ILE A 167 5.46 7.09 1.08
CA ILE A 167 6.21 7.39 -0.16
C ILE A 167 7.33 8.39 0.16
N GLU A 168 7.01 9.51 0.83
CA GLU A 168 8.00 10.50 1.28
C GLU A 168 9.11 9.87 2.12
N SER A 169 8.76 8.99 3.07
CA SER A 169 9.74 8.36 3.96
C SER A 169 10.65 7.35 3.26
N VAL A 170 10.16 6.65 2.23
CA VAL A 170 10.95 5.63 1.51
C VAL A 170 11.78 6.26 0.39
N PHE A 171 11.27 7.34 -0.21
CA PHE A 171 11.88 8.05 -1.35
C PHE A 171 12.07 9.55 -1.07
N PRO A 172 12.83 9.93 -0.01
CA PRO A 172 12.91 11.32 0.44
C PRO A 172 13.57 12.27 -0.57
N ASP A 173 14.46 11.75 -1.42
CA ASP A 173 15.25 12.56 -2.36
C ASP A 173 14.72 12.49 -3.81
N ASN A 174 13.54 11.89 -4.03
CA ASN A 174 12.97 11.77 -5.37
C ASN A 174 11.92 12.85 -5.65
N ALA A 175 12.37 13.91 -6.33
CA ALA A 175 11.55 15.04 -6.74
C ALA A 175 10.32 14.64 -7.59
N ASN A 176 10.36 13.52 -8.31
CA ASN A 176 9.26 13.07 -9.15
C ASN A 176 8.02 12.63 -8.33
N TYR A 177 8.19 12.35 -7.03
CA TYR A 177 7.06 12.01 -6.15
C TYR A 177 6.46 13.21 -5.42
N GLU A 178 7.08 14.39 -5.44
CA GLU A 178 6.63 15.55 -4.67
C GLU A 178 5.19 15.95 -5.00
N THR A 179 4.88 16.02 -6.31
CA THR A 179 3.52 16.35 -6.78
C THR A 179 2.52 15.29 -6.33
N LEU A 180 2.86 14.00 -6.47
CA LEU A 180 2.00 12.89 -6.07
C LEU A 180 1.70 12.92 -4.56
N ILE A 181 2.74 13.08 -3.74
CA ILE A 181 2.65 13.15 -2.28
C ILE A 181 1.76 14.34 -1.88
N ALA A 182 2.00 15.52 -2.47
CA ALA A 182 1.21 16.70 -2.22
C ALA A 182 -0.26 16.49 -2.59
N ASP A 183 -0.57 15.88 -3.73
CA ASP A 183 -1.94 15.65 -4.18
C ASP A 183 -2.71 14.64 -3.31
N LEU A 184 -2.04 13.62 -2.79
CA LEU A 184 -2.60 12.70 -1.80
C LEU A 184 -2.99 13.47 -0.52
N TRP A 185 -2.10 14.30 0.00
CA TRP A 185 -2.36 15.10 1.20
C TRP A 185 -3.42 16.18 0.97
N LYS A 186 -3.40 16.88 -0.17
CA LYS A 186 -4.43 17.86 -0.56
C LYS A 186 -5.81 17.21 -0.56
N SER A 187 -5.92 16.01 -1.10
CA SER A 187 -7.16 15.24 -1.11
C SER A 187 -7.61 14.85 0.30
N GLY A 188 -6.67 14.39 1.14
CA GLY A 188 -6.94 14.13 2.55
C GLY A 188 -7.44 15.38 3.29
N VAL A 189 -6.76 16.52 3.15
CA VAL A 189 -7.17 17.82 3.74
C VAL A 189 -8.56 18.23 3.27
N LYS A 190 -8.86 18.12 1.98
CA LYS A 190 -10.17 18.47 1.42
C LYS A 190 -11.30 17.67 2.08
N ILE A 191 -11.14 16.35 2.19
CA ILE A 191 -12.15 15.49 2.80
C ILE A 191 -12.25 15.78 4.30
N HIS A 192 -11.10 15.86 5.00
CA HIS A 192 -11.05 16.13 6.43
C HIS A 192 -11.73 17.45 6.81
N PHE A 193 -11.50 18.50 6.01
CA PHE A 193 -12.16 19.79 6.20
C PHE A 193 -13.68 19.70 6.03
N SER A 194 -14.14 18.92 5.04
CA SER A 194 -15.58 18.78 4.75
C SER A 194 -16.38 18.11 5.88
N ILE A 195 -15.73 17.29 6.70
CA ILE A 195 -16.38 16.58 7.81
C ILE A 195 -16.21 17.25 9.17
N LEU A 196 -15.56 18.41 9.24
CA LEU A 196 -15.22 19.07 10.52
C LEU A 196 -16.44 19.31 11.42
N ASP A 197 -17.60 19.63 10.84
CA ASP A 197 -18.83 19.90 11.60
C ASP A 197 -19.47 18.59 12.16
N TYR A 198 -18.97 17.41 11.76
CA TYR A 198 -19.52 16.09 12.12
C TYR A 198 -18.62 15.26 13.04
N ILE A 199 -17.41 15.73 13.34
CA ILE A 199 -16.45 15.06 14.22
C ILE A 199 -16.45 15.70 15.61
N THR A 200 -16.27 14.88 16.66
CA THR A 200 -16.29 15.38 18.04
C THR A 200 -15.03 16.18 18.38
N ASP A 201 -13.85 15.68 18.03
CA ASP A 201 -12.57 16.33 18.30
C ASP A 201 -12.13 17.27 17.18
N THR A 202 -12.90 18.34 16.99
CA THR A 202 -12.61 19.35 15.97
C THR A 202 -11.28 20.07 16.20
N LYS A 203 -10.80 20.16 17.45
CA LYS A 203 -9.53 20.82 17.78
C LYS A 203 -8.36 20.01 17.21
N ASN A 204 -8.32 18.71 17.48
CA ASN A 204 -7.27 17.84 16.96
C ASN A 204 -7.33 17.76 15.42
N ALA A 205 -8.52 17.63 14.84
CA ALA A 205 -8.69 17.61 13.39
C ALA A 205 -8.17 18.87 12.70
N LYS A 206 -8.46 20.06 13.24
CA LYS A 206 -7.90 21.32 12.72
C LYS A 206 -6.37 21.35 12.81
N ALA A 207 -5.79 20.83 13.89
CA ALA A 207 -4.34 20.73 14.04
C ALA A 207 -3.72 19.78 13.00
N ILE A 208 -4.34 18.64 12.74
CA ILE A 208 -3.92 17.69 11.70
C ILE A 208 -4.00 18.35 10.31
N ILE A 209 -5.12 18.99 9.98
CA ILE A 209 -5.28 19.73 8.71
C ILE A 209 -4.18 20.77 8.56
N GLN A 210 -3.92 21.59 9.60
CA GLN A 210 -2.87 22.59 9.55
C GLN A 210 -1.48 21.98 9.35
N SER A 211 -1.20 20.86 10.02
CA SER A 211 0.07 20.14 9.86
C SER A 211 0.27 19.67 8.42
N TYR A 212 -0.72 19.00 7.82
CA TYR A 212 -0.62 18.56 6.43
C TYR A 212 -0.59 19.73 5.44
N SER A 213 -1.34 20.81 5.69
CA SER A 213 -1.24 22.03 4.88
C SER A 213 0.18 22.61 4.89
N ASN A 214 0.87 22.56 6.02
CA ASN A 214 2.27 23.01 6.11
C ASN A 214 3.22 22.05 5.36
N LYS A 215 2.97 20.74 5.40
CA LYS A 215 3.75 19.76 4.60
C LYS A 215 3.53 19.98 3.10
N ILE A 216 2.29 20.16 2.66
CA ILE A 216 1.95 20.43 1.25
C ILE A 216 2.71 21.67 0.75
N LYS A 217 2.79 22.73 1.56
CA LYS A 217 3.52 23.97 1.21
C LYS A 217 5.01 23.79 0.96
N GLN A 218 5.61 22.70 1.41
CA GLN A 218 7.01 22.38 1.10
C GLN A 218 7.18 21.97 -0.38
N TYR A 219 6.10 21.51 -1.02
CA TYR A 219 6.07 21.03 -2.41
C TYR A 219 5.21 21.91 -3.35
N ASP A 220 4.28 22.69 -2.79
CA ASP A 220 3.39 23.60 -3.49
C ASP A 220 3.25 24.89 -2.66
N GLU A 221 4.16 25.85 -2.90
CA GLU A 221 4.25 27.11 -2.14
C GLU A 221 2.95 27.93 -2.21
N ASP A 222 2.21 27.81 -3.32
CA ASP A 222 0.95 28.51 -3.58
C ASP A 222 -0.25 27.86 -2.86
N TYR A 223 -0.07 26.70 -2.21
CA TYR A 223 -1.15 26.00 -1.54
C TYR A 223 -1.75 26.82 -0.38
N GLU A 224 -3.04 27.11 -0.46
CA GLU A 224 -3.78 27.76 0.62
C GLU A 224 -4.48 26.76 1.54
N CYS A 225 -4.13 26.80 2.83
CA CYS A 225 -4.84 26.04 3.86
C CYS A 225 -6.32 26.48 3.93
N PRO A 226 -7.28 25.53 4.03
CA PRO A 226 -8.69 25.87 4.23
C PRO A 226 -8.92 26.79 5.42
N LYS A 227 -9.78 27.80 5.24
CA LYS A 227 -10.10 28.78 6.29
C LYS A 227 -11.10 28.20 7.29
N PHE A 228 -10.67 28.02 8.54
CA PHE A 228 -11.56 27.57 9.60
C PHE A 228 -12.54 28.66 10.01
N LYS A 229 -13.81 28.29 10.22
CA LYS A 229 -14.77 29.20 10.88
C LYS A 229 -14.22 29.55 12.27
N PRO A 230 -14.24 30.85 12.67
CA PRO A 230 -13.92 31.22 14.03
C PRO A 230 -14.84 30.45 14.99
N ALA A 231 -14.29 29.96 16.10
CA ALA A 231 -15.11 29.39 17.16
C ALA A 231 -16.18 30.42 17.55
N PHE A 232 -17.44 29.99 17.68
CA PHE A 232 -18.53 30.84 18.15
C PHE A 232 -18.31 31.20 19.64
N VAL A 233 -17.34 32.07 19.90
CA VAL A 233 -17.20 32.77 21.16
C VAL A 233 -17.16 34.24 20.79
N THR A 234 -18.20 34.97 21.22
CA THR A 234 -18.37 36.43 21.15
C THR A 234 -19.32 37.00 20.08
N SER A 235 -20.45 36.36 19.79
CA SER A 235 -21.67 37.09 19.37
C SER A 235 -22.61 37.41 20.54
N LEU A 236 -22.37 36.86 21.73
CA LEU A 236 -23.15 37.19 22.93
C LEU A 236 -22.82 38.58 23.49
N LYS A 237 -21.63 39.16 23.21
CA LYS A 237 -21.34 40.57 23.57
C LYS A 237 -22.19 41.59 22.80
N LYS A 238 -22.82 41.19 21.68
CA LYS A 238 -23.79 42.03 20.95
C LYS A 238 -25.24 41.83 21.43
N LEU A 239 -25.52 40.76 22.18
CA LEU A 239 -26.86 40.47 22.73
C LEU A 239 -27.04 40.96 24.17
N PHE A 240 -25.96 41.19 24.92
CA PHE A 240 -26.01 41.67 26.32
C PHE A 240 -25.54 43.12 26.53
N ASN A 241 -25.21 43.85 25.46
CA ASN A 241 -24.91 45.29 25.49
C ASN A 241 -25.90 46.10 24.63
N LYS A 242 -27.20 45.90 24.88
CA LYS A 242 -28.26 46.83 24.51
C LYS A 242 -29.29 46.91 25.63
#